data_AF-A0AAU1ZYD8-F1
#
_entry.id   AF-A0AAU1ZYD8-F1
#
_cell.length_a   1.000
_cell.length_b   1.000
_cell.length_c   1.000
_cell.angle_alpha   90.00
_cell.angle_beta   90.00
_cell.angle_gamma   90.00
#
_symmetry.space_group_name_H-M   'P 1'
#
loop_
_entity.id
_entity.type
_entity.pdbx_description
1 polymer ?
#
loop_
_entity_poly.entity_id
_entity_poly.type
_entity_poly.pdbx_seq_one_letter_code
_entity_poly.pdbx_strand_id
1 'polypeptide(L)'
;MGIRIDVVASYPINDEVERVLGLAEAVGEPVTVTFMWEGREEAERAVLVPAATLALWEHWAPTAYARAGVEDEIGDGNRGVAEEPELAHPAEFGAFTLFRRRAGGRTAVARNGVVVAELLDPDEAHWLQETARNVRQGFMDPKQRAAFGEFLARQGVEKGD
;
A
#
# COMPACT_ATOMS: atom_id res chain seq x y z
N MET A 1 3.63 15.04 -6.67
CA MET A 1 4.15 15.01 -5.29
C MET A 1 2.95 14.71 -4.42
N GLY A 2 2.76 13.45 -4.00
CA GLY A 2 1.66 13.09 -3.12
C GLY A 2 1.95 13.57 -1.71
N ILE A 3 0.93 13.99 -0.97
CA ILE A 3 1.06 14.31 0.45
C ILE A 3 1.32 12.99 1.16
N ARG A 4 2.53 12.80 1.70
CA ARG A 4 2.82 11.67 2.57
C ARG A 4 2.33 12.03 3.97
N ILE A 5 1.18 11.49 4.33
CA ILE A 5 0.68 11.57 5.71
C ILE A 5 1.17 10.30 6.40
N ASP A 6 2.00 10.46 7.43
CA ASP A 6 2.44 9.37 8.30
C ASP A 6 1.56 9.36 9.55
N VAL A 7 0.82 8.28 9.78
CA VAL A 7 -0.06 8.11 10.94
C VAL A 7 0.42 6.95 11.80
N VAL A 8 0.54 7.17 13.10
CA VAL A 8 0.89 6.12 14.08
C VAL A 8 -0.31 5.89 14.98
N ALA A 9 -0.74 4.65 15.08
CA ALA A 9 -1.84 4.19 15.92
C ALA A 9 -1.30 3.11 16.87
N SER A 10 -1.19 3.44 18.16
CA SER A 10 -0.60 2.58 19.19
C SER A 10 -1.67 1.95 20.06
N TYR A 11 -1.79 0.62 20.03
CA TYR A 11 -2.88 -0.13 20.65
C TYR A 11 -4.26 0.43 20.26
N PRO A 12 -4.51 0.62 18.96
CA PRO A 12 -5.66 1.40 18.54
C PRO A 12 -6.95 0.64 18.87
N ILE A 13 -7.84 1.33 19.56
CA ILE A 13 -9.22 0.90 19.77
C ILE A 13 -10.03 1.20 18.50
N ASN A 14 -11.20 0.55 18.35
CA ASN A 14 -12.00 0.58 17.12
C ASN A 14 -12.15 1.98 16.48
N ASP A 15 -12.48 3.00 17.26
CA ASP A 15 -12.69 4.37 16.76
C ASP A 15 -11.42 5.02 16.19
N GLU A 16 -10.24 4.67 16.71
CA GLU A 16 -8.97 5.17 16.18
C GLU A 16 -8.65 4.53 14.85
N VAL A 17 -8.83 3.20 14.74
CA VAL A 17 -8.67 2.48 13.47
C VAL A 17 -9.64 3.03 12.43
N GLU A 18 -10.91 3.22 12.78
CA GLU A 18 -11.91 3.83 11.89
C GLU A 18 -11.47 5.20 11.35
N ARG A 19 -10.93 6.09 12.20
CA ARG A 19 -10.43 7.40 11.77
C ARG A 19 -9.27 7.30 10.78
N VAL A 20 -8.32 6.39 11.03
CA VAL A 20 -7.17 6.18 10.13
C VAL A 20 -7.64 5.65 8.77
N LEU A 21 -8.57 4.69 8.77
CA LEU A 21 -9.12 4.12 7.54
C LEU A 21 -9.90 5.18 6.74
N GLY A 22 -10.68 6.02 7.43
CA GLY A 22 -11.41 7.13 6.81
C GLY A 22 -10.51 8.23 6.22
N LEU A 23 -9.25 8.34 6.66
CA LEU A 23 -8.33 9.36 6.17
C LEU A 23 -7.98 9.17 4.68
N ALA A 24 -7.77 7.93 4.23
CA ALA A 24 -7.48 7.68 2.82
C ALA A 24 -8.68 8.00 1.91
N GLU A 25 -9.91 7.72 2.37
CA GLU A 25 -11.11 8.17 1.66
C GLU A 25 -11.19 9.70 1.60
N ALA A 26 -10.92 10.38 2.72
CA ALA A 26 -11.06 11.84 2.83
C ALA A 26 -10.02 12.59 1.99
N VAL A 27 -8.78 12.08 1.94
CA VAL A 27 -7.67 12.73 1.23
C VAL A 27 -7.62 12.29 -0.23
N GLY A 28 -8.07 11.07 -0.56
CA GLY A 28 -8.00 10.52 -1.92
C GLY A 28 -6.58 10.19 -2.39
N GLU A 29 -5.58 10.27 -1.50
CA GLU A 29 -4.17 9.99 -1.77
C GLU A 29 -3.67 8.86 -0.87
N PRO A 30 -2.58 8.16 -1.25
CA PRO A 30 -1.96 7.14 -0.41
C PRO A 30 -1.48 7.70 0.95
N VAL A 31 -1.78 6.99 2.03
CA VAL A 31 -1.40 7.36 3.41
C VAL A 31 -0.48 6.28 3.98
N THR A 32 0.68 6.67 4.54
CA THR A 32 1.53 5.71 5.27
C THR A 32 0.99 5.58 6.69
N VAL A 33 0.76 4.34 7.12
CA VAL A 33 0.21 4.03 8.43
C VAL A 33 1.11 3.04 9.16
N THR A 34 1.23 3.23 10.47
CA THR A 34 1.93 2.31 11.36
C THR A 34 0.97 1.92 12.48
N PHE A 35 0.63 0.65 12.57
CA PHE A 35 -0.23 0.09 13.62
C PHE A 35 0.61 -0.70 14.62
N MET A 36 0.49 -0.40 15.92
CA MET A 36 0.94 -1.31 16.97
C MET A 36 -0.27 -2.03 17.54
N TRP A 37 -0.46 -3.29 17.15
CA TRP A 37 -1.58 -4.09 17.63
C TRP A 37 -1.28 -4.69 19.00
N GLU A 38 -2.30 -4.80 19.86
CA GLU A 38 -2.16 -5.55 21.11
C GLU A 38 -1.82 -7.02 20.82
N GLY A 39 -0.83 -7.56 21.54
CA GLY A 39 -0.37 -8.94 21.34
C GLY A 39 0.58 -9.16 20.15
N ARG A 40 1.00 -8.11 19.42
CA ARG A 40 2.09 -8.18 18.43
C ARG A 40 3.32 -7.44 18.94
N GLU A 41 4.48 -8.08 18.84
CA GLU A 41 5.76 -7.46 19.26
C GLU A 41 6.24 -6.38 18.29
N GLU A 42 5.89 -6.49 17.00
CA GLU A 42 6.32 -5.57 15.95
C GLU A 42 5.18 -4.70 15.42
N ALA A 43 5.50 -3.44 15.14
CA ALA A 43 4.58 -2.50 14.50
C ALA A 43 4.37 -2.87 13.03
N GLU A 44 3.11 -2.95 12.60
CA GLU A 44 2.73 -3.19 11.22
C GLU A 44 2.78 -1.87 10.45
N ARG A 45 3.79 -1.70 9.60
CA ARG A 45 3.91 -0.57 8.69
C ARG A 45 3.26 -0.92 7.35
N ALA A 46 2.34 -0.08 6.89
CA ALA A 46 1.64 -0.27 5.62
C ALA A 46 1.38 1.07 4.92
N VAL A 47 0.95 1.00 3.67
CA VAL A 47 0.44 2.15 2.92
C VAL A 47 -1.01 1.88 2.56
N LEU A 48 -1.92 2.72 3.08
CA LEU A 48 -3.33 2.70 2.74
C LEU A 48 -3.53 3.44 1.41
N VAL A 49 -3.80 2.69 0.35
CA VAL A 49 -3.96 3.22 -1.02
C VAL A 49 -5.44 3.20 -1.39
N PRO A 50 -6.05 4.33 -1.76
CA PRO A 50 -7.42 4.36 -2.26
C PRO A 50 -7.61 3.43 -3.47
N ALA A 51 -8.73 2.72 -3.53
CA ALA A 51 -8.96 1.69 -4.56
C ALA A 51 -8.87 2.23 -5.99
N ALA A 52 -9.38 3.45 -6.22
CA ALA A 52 -9.27 4.12 -7.52
C ALA A 52 -7.82 4.43 -7.90
N THR A 53 -7.01 4.88 -6.93
CA THR A 53 -5.59 5.16 -7.12
C THR A 53 -4.81 3.87 -7.41
N LEU A 54 -5.11 2.80 -6.68
CA LEU A 54 -4.50 1.50 -6.90
C LEU A 54 -4.83 0.93 -8.28
N ALA A 55 -6.10 0.98 -8.70
CA ALA A 55 -6.51 0.55 -10.04
C ALA A 55 -5.78 1.30 -11.16
N LEU A 56 -5.53 2.61 -10.98
CA LEU A 56 -4.72 3.40 -11.91
C LEU A 56 -3.27 2.94 -11.94
N TRP A 57 -2.67 2.62 -10.79
CA TRP A 57 -1.30 2.12 -10.76
C TRP A 57 -1.18 0.78 -11.48
N GLU A 58 -2.05 -0.18 -11.16
CA GLU A 58 -2.03 -1.52 -11.73
C GLU A 58 -2.30 -1.54 -13.23
N HIS A 59 -3.14 -0.62 -13.72
CA HIS A 59 -3.37 -0.46 -15.16
C HIS A 59 -2.05 -0.19 -15.92
N TRP A 60 -1.15 0.60 -15.32
CA TRP A 60 0.12 0.99 -15.93
C TRP A 60 1.31 0.13 -15.48
N ALA A 61 1.21 -0.54 -14.34
CA ALA A 61 2.23 -1.42 -13.79
C ALA A 61 1.69 -2.85 -13.69
N PRO A 62 1.51 -3.56 -14.82
CA PRO A 62 1.01 -4.93 -14.80
C PRO A 62 1.92 -5.82 -13.94
N THR A 63 1.27 -6.68 -13.17
CA THR A 63 1.71 -7.58 -12.08
C THR A 63 3.06 -8.26 -12.31
N ALA A 64 4.16 -7.53 -12.10
CA ALA A 64 5.53 -8.05 -12.11
C ALA A 64 6.30 -7.73 -10.81
N TYR A 65 5.60 -7.34 -9.74
CA TYR A 65 6.24 -7.32 -8.42
C TYR A 65 6.43 -8.76 -7.96
N ALA A 66 7.54 -9.38 -8.37
CA ALA A 66 8.07 -10.52 -7.67
C ALA A 66 8.38 -10.01 -6.26
N ARG A 67 7.64 -10.51 -5.26
CA ARG A 67 7.98 -10.29 -3.86
C ARG A 67 9.40 -10.84 -3.69
N ALA A 68 10.39 -9.96 -3.67
CA ALA A 68 11.78 -10.33 -3.50
C ALA A 68 11.87 -11.14 -2.19
N GLY A 69 12.08 -12.44 -2.31
CA GLY A 69 12.16 -13.35 -1.17
C GLY A 69 11.38 -14.67 -1.24
N VAL A 70 10.67 -14.99 -2.33
CA VAL A 70 10.04 -16.33 -2.48
C VAL A 70 10.66 -17.17 -3.61
N GLU A 71 11.62 -16.60 -4.34
CA GLU A 71 12.38 -17.31 -5.38
C GLU A 71 13.80 -17.64 -4.88
N ASP A 72 13.93 -18.38 -3.77
CA ASP A 72 15.18 -19.08 -3.44
C ASP A 72 15.04 -20.23 -2.41
N GLU A 73 13.88 -20.89 -2.33
CA GLU A 73 13.72 -22.11 -1.50
C GLU A 73 13.01 -23.23 -2.27
N ILE A 74 13.52 -23.58 -3.45
CA ILE A 74 13.46 -24.96 -3.95
C ILE A 74 14.84 -25.58 -3.73
N GLY A 75 15.26 -25.57 -2.46
CA GLY A 75 16.48 -26.19 -1.97
C GLY A 75 16.11 -27.10 -0.81
N ASP A 76 16.18 -28.40 -1.07
CA ASP A 76 15.98 -29.52 -0.16
C ASP A 76 16.54 -29.27 1.27
N GLY A 77 15.72 -29.48 2.30
CA GLY A 77 16.20 -29.64 3.68
C GLY A 77 15.39 -28.95 4.77
N ASN A 78 14.34 -29.62 5.25
CA ASN A 78 13.88 -29.59 6.65
C ASN A 78 13.78 -28.20 7.33
N ARG A 79 12.79 -27.38 6.93
CA ARG A 79 12.34 -26.22 7.72
C ARG A 79 10.95 -26.50 8.27
N GLY A 80 10.82 -26.26 9.58
CA GLY A 80 9.66 -26.60 10.39
C GLY A 80 8.35 -26.20 9.74
N VAL A 81 7.33 -27.04 9.98
CA VAL A 81 5.93 -26.79 9.66
C VAL A 81 5.61 -25.33 9.96
N ALA A 82 5.60 -24.49 8.92
CA ALA A 82 5.06 -23.15 9.02
C ALA A 82 3.60 -23.37 9.48
N GLU A 83 3.26 -22.85 10.66
CA GLU A 83 1.88 -22.89 11.16
C GLU A 83 0.95 -22.52 10.02
N GLU A 84 -0.09 -23.33 9.78
CA GLU A 84 -1.11 -22.99 8.79
C GLU A 84 -1.59 -21.57 9.11
N PRO A 85 -1.46 -20.59 8.18
CA PRO A 85 -1.83 -19.22 8.46
C PRO A 85 -3.31 -19.20 8.88
N GLU A 86 -3.54 -18.75 10.11
CA GLU A 86 -4.83 -18.64 10.75
C GLU A 86 -5.82 -17.99 9.77
N LEU A 87 -7.03 -18.55 9.64
CA LEU A 87 -8.06 -17.98 8.77
C LEU A 87 -8.32 -16.55 9.24
N ALA A 88 -7.80 -15.57 8.51
CA ALA A 88 -7.92 -14.18 8.91
C ALA A 88 -9.38 -13.76 8.74
N HIS A 89 -10.14 -13.86 9.83
CA HIS A 89 -11.53 -13.45 9.88
C HIS A 89 -11.64 -11.95 9.55
N PRO A 90 -12.69 -11.53 8.82
CA PRO A 90 -12.95 -10.11 8.63
C PRO A 90 -12.99 -9.39 9.99
N ALA A 91 -12.28 -8.28 10.09
CA ALA A 91 -12.23 -7.47 11.31
C ALA A 91 -12.99 -6.16 11.10
N GLU A 92 -13.99 -5.90 11.94
CA GLU A 92 -14.84 -4.71 11.85
C GLU A 92 -14.31 -3.58 12.74
N PHE A 93 -14.21 -2.39 12.16
CA PHE A 93 -13.75 -1.16 12.81
C PHE A 93 -14.70 -0.02 12.43
N GLY A 94 -15.77 0.15 13.22
CA GLY A 94 -16.81 1.13 12.95
C GLY A 94 -17.48 0.89 11.59
N ALA A 95 -17.45 1.89 10.71
CA ALA A 95 -18.00 1.75 9.35
C ALA A 95 -17.18 0.85 8.40
N PHE A 96 -15.99 0.40 8.82
CA PHE A 96 -15.04 -0.31 7.97
C PHE A 96 -14.91 -1.79 8.32
N THR A 97 -14.60 -2.61 7.32
CA THR A 97 -14.26 -4.02 7.49
C THR A 97 -12.93 -4.30 6.80
N LEU A 98 -11.98 -4.91 7.50
CA LEU A 98 -10.70 -5.35 6.98
C LEU A 98 -10.78 -6.82 6.57
N PHE A 99 -10.48 -7.09 5.31
CA PHE A 99 -10.35 -8.44 4.75
C PHE A 99 -8.87 -8.76 4.52
N ARG A 100 -8.25 -9.43 5.49
CA ARG A 100 -6.87 -9.90 5.40
C ARG A 100 -6.80 -11.17 4.55
N ARG A 101 -5.94 -11.20 3.53
CA ARG A 101 -5.77 -12.39 2.69
C ARG A 101 -4.91 -13.44 3.39
N ARG A 102 -5.31 -14.72 3.27
CA ARG A 102 -4.66 -15.89 3.89
C ARG A 102 -3.15 -16.02 3.58
N ALA A 103 -2.71 -15.63 2.39
CA ALA A 103 -1.33 -15.79 1.94
C ALA A 103 -0.40 -14.60 2.29
N GLY A 104 -0.73 -13.80 3.32
CA GLY A 104 0.11 -12.68 3.75
C GLY A 104 0.26 -11.58 2.69
N GLY A 105 -0.83 -11.27 1.98
CA GLY A 105 -0.88 -10.25 0.93
C GLY A 105 -1.50 -8.94 1.41
N ARG A 106 -1.97 -8.13 0.45
CA ARG A 106 -2.71 -6.90 0.72
C ARG A 106 -3.95 -7.13 1.57
N THR A 107 -4.30 -6.15 2.40
CA THR A 107 -5.54 -6.16 3.18
C THR A 107 -6.54 -5.21 2.54
N ALA A 108 -7.69 -5.74 2.12
CA ALA A 108 -8.74 -4.89 1.57
C ALA A 108 -9.50 -4.19 2.71
N VAL A 109 -9.74 -2.89 2.56
CA VAL A 109 -10.54 -2.08 3.45
C VAL A 109 -11.85 -1.81 2.74
N ALA A 110 -12.95 -2.31 3.32
CA ALA A 110 -14.27 -2.13 2.76
C ALA A 110 -15.14 -1.25 3.66
N ARG A 111 -16.05 -0.52 3.03
CA ARG A 111 -17.11 0.24 3.69
C ARG A 111 -18.42 -0.11 3.01
N ASN A 112 -19.43 -0.53 3.79
CA ASN A 112 -20.72 -0.98 3.27
C ASN A 112 -20.59 -2.05 2.15
N GLY A 113 -19.63 -2.96 2.27
CA GLY A 113 -19.38 -4.03 1.29
C GLY A 113 -18.61 -3.61 0.03
N VAL A 114 -18.21 -2.34 -0.10
CA VAL A 114 -17.41 -1.84 -1.23
C VAL A 114 -15.97 -1.65 -0.78
N VAL A 115 -15.00 -2.16 -1.54
CA VAL A 115 -13.56 -1.92 -1.27
C VAL A 115 -13.24 -0.46 -1.62
N VAL A 116 -12.84 0.30 -0.61
CA VAL A 116 -12.54 1.73 -0.71
C VAL A 116 -11.04 2.00 -0.74
N ALA A 117 -10.25 1.12 -0.15
CA ALA A 117 -8.80 1.18 -0.13
C ALA A 117 -8.19 -0.21 0.09
N GLU A 118 -6.88 -0.34 -0.15
CA GLU A 118 -6.10 -1.50 0.25
C GLU A 118 -4.88 -1.06 1.07
N LEU A 119 -4.56 -1.82 2.11
CA LEU A 119 -3.27 -1.73 2.80
C LEU A 119 -2.26 -2.58 2.06
N LEU A 120 -1.23 -1.91 1.54
CA LEU A 120 -0.09 -2.51 0.85
C LEU A 120 1.15 -2.47 1.73
N ASP A 121 2.07 -3.39 1.44
CA ASP A 121 3.45 -3.26 1.89
C ASP A 121 4.07 -1.95 1.33
N PRO A 122 4.85 -1.18 2.12
CA PRO A 122 5.44 0.08 1.65
C PRO A 122 6.31 -0.04 0.40
N ASP A 123 7.06 -1.14 0.25
CA ASP A 123 7.95 -1.36 -0.89
C ASP A 123 7.13 -1.73 -2.13
N GLU A 124 6.08 -2.54 -1.97
CA GLU A 124 5.12 -2.83 -3.03
C GLU A 124 4.43 -1.55 -3.53
N ALA A 125 3.92 -0.72 -2.61
CA ALA A 125 3.25 0.53 -2.95
C ALA A 125 4.19 1.50 -3.69
N HIS A 126 5.44 1.62 -3.23
CA HIS A 126 6.44 2.45 -3.89
C HIS A 126 6.77 1.95 -5.30
N TRP A 127 7.00 0.63 -5.45
CA TRP A 127 7.28 0.02 -6.74
C TRP A 127 6.14 0.21 -7.74
N LEU A 128 4.88 0.01 -7.31
CA LEU A 128 3.70 0.21 -8.16
C LEU A 128 3.59 1.65 -8.63
N GLN A 129 3.74 2.61 -7.71
CA GLN A 129 3.63 4.03 -8.01
C GLN A 129 4.69 4.47 -9.04
N GLU A 130 5.94 4.10 -8.83
CA GLU A 130 7.05 4.48 -9.71
C GLU A 130 6.97 3.76 -11.06
N THR A 131 6.68 2.46 -11.08
CA THR A 131 6.50 1.70 -12.33
C THR A 131 5.36 2.29 -13.17
N ALA A 132 4.20 2.53 -12.53
CA ALA A 132 3.05 3.11 -13.21
C ALA A 132 3.36 4.49 -13.79
N ARG A 133 4.12 5.31 -13.06
CA ARG A 133 4.53 6.64 -13.52
C ARG A 133 5.47 6.56 -14.72
N ASN A 134 6.45 5.66 -14.68
CA ASN A 134 7.43 5.51 -15.76
C ASN A 134 6.79 4.95 -17.03
N VAL A 135 5.91 3.95 -16.90
CA VAL A 135 5.18 3.40 -18.05
C VAL A 135 4.29 4.47 -18.68
N ARG A 136 3.53 5.24 -17.89
CA ARG A 136 2.73 6.39 -18.38
C ARG A 136 3.55 7.37 -19.21
N GLN A 137 4.76 7.71 -18.76
CA GLN A 137 5.65 8.60 -19.51
C GLN A 137 6.08 8.01 -20.85
N GLY A 138 6.17 6.68 -20.98
CA GLY A 138 6.44 5.99 -22.23
C GLY A 138 5.36 6.17 -23.30
N PHE A 139 4.11 6.42 -22.90
CA PHE A 139 2.98 6.69 -23.80
C PHE A 139 2.76 8.18 -24.09
N MET A 140 3.53 9.08 -23.49
CA MET A 140 3.47 10.52 -23.79
C MET A 140 4.23 10.82 -25.08
N ASP A 141 3.76 11.82 -25.84
CA ASP A 141 4.54 12.34 -26.97
C ASP A 141 5.93 12.78 -26.49
N PRO A 142 7.01 12.61 -27.29
CA PRO A 142 8.37 12.96 -26.86
C PRO A 142 8.52 14.38 -26.30
N LYS A 143 7.76 15.33 -26.85
CA LYS A 143 7.70 16.72 -26.39
C LYS A 143 7.01 16.87 -25.02
N GLN A 144 5.94 16.12 -24.79
CA GLN A 144 5.24 16.09 -23.49
C GLN A 144 6.08 15.41 -22.42
N ARG A 145 6.77 14.31 -22.76
CA ARG A 145 7.70 13.62 -21.86
C ARG A 145 8.84 14.51 -21.40
N ALA A 146 9.45 15.27 -22.32
CA ALA A 146 10.51 16.23 -21.99
C ALA A 146 10.01 17.36 -21.07
N ALA A 147 8.84 17.92 -21.36
CA ALA A 147 8.23 18.95 -20.52
C ALA A 147 7.87 18.44 -19.12
N PHE A 148 7.39 17.20 -19.01
CA PHE A 148 7.13 16.56 -17.72
C PHE A 148 8.43 16.31 -16.94
N GLY A 149 9.48 15.83 -17.60
CA GLY A 149 10.81 15.67 -17.00
C GLY A 149 11.37 16.97 -16.41
N GLU A 150 11.29 18.08 -17.16
CA GLU A 150 11.70 19.41 -16.66
C GLU A 150 10.85 19.88 -15.47
N PHE A 151 9.54 19.65 -15.51
CA PHE A 151 8.64 19.97 -14.39
C PHE A 151 9.06 19.21 -13.12
N LEU A 152 9.37 17.92 -13.23
CA LEU A 152 9.81 17.12 -12.10
C LEU A 152 11.19 17.53 -11.57
N ALA A 153 12.12 17.87 -12.45
CA ALA A 153 13.45 18.36 -12.07
C ALA A 153 13.34 19.66 -11.25
N ARG A 154 12.41 20.56 -11.60
CA ARG A 154 12.18 21.80 -10.84
C ARG A 154 11.58 21.54 -9.45
N GLN A 155 10.74 20.52 -9.31
CA GLN A 155 10.16 20.15 -8.01
C GLN A 155 11.18 19.49 -7.05
N GLY A 156 12.28 18.93 -7.57
CA GLY A 156 13.36 18.37 -6.75
C GLY A 156 14.37 19.40 -6.21
N VAL A 157 14.40 20.62 -6.78
CA VAL A 157 15.36 21.68 -6.42
C VAL A 157 14.83 22.58 -5.28
N GLU A 158 13.53 22.64 -5.03
CA GLU A 158 12.93 23.43 -3.94
C GLU A 158 13.10 22.81 -2.53
N LYS A 159 13.81 21.68 -2.40
CA LYS A 159 14.08 21.02 -1.10
C LYS A 159 15.57 21.03 -0.73
N GLY A 160 16.24 22.13 -1.01
CA GLY A 160 17.62 22.38 -0.60
C GLY A 160 17.81 23.84 -0.25
N ASP A 161 17.37 24.23 0.95
CA ASP A 161 17.93 25.31 1.77
C ASP A 161 17.71 24.98 3.26
#